data_AF-A0A6G7YJR6-F1
#
_entry.id   AF-A0A6G7YJR6-F1
#
_cell.length_a   1.000
_cell.length_b   1.000
_cell.length_c   1.000
_cell.angle_alpha   90.00
_cell.angle_beta   90.00
_cell.angle_gamma   90.00
#
_symmetry.space_group_name_H-M   'P 1'
#
loop_
_entity.id
_entity.type
_entity.pdbx_description
1 polymer ?
#
loop_
_entity_poly.entity_id
_entity_poly.type
_entity_poly.pdbx_seq_one_letter_code
_entity_poly.pdbx_strand_id
1 'polypeptide(L)'
;MHKTRRIIATAVATAALVAPSAATTFAVAADAPAHSTKAKKAKKEKAAKVSKPQTKQLLKDVSGKDKRLARLATSGSVVNLADDVEAEVVANIDEARTALADVRTAVEAADSTLDTRAARKDLRSFRVENFRLVVNILKQAEGLAADAAADPEATAHLVAAEDAALAITATSTKADVKAARAHLQAAHAELEPTEDEVEPVPAV
;
A
#
# COMPACT_ATOMS: atom_id res chain seq x y z
N MET A 1 23.14 38.82 15.24
CA MET A 1 24.21 37.82 15.45
C MET A 1 23.84 36.57 14.65
N HIS A 2 24.80 36.06 13.88
CA HIS A 2 24.57 35.15 12.76
C HIS A 2 24.27 33.68 13.17
N LYS A 3 23.25 33.13 12.49
CA LYS A 3 23.05 31.76 11.96
C LYS A 3 23.92 30.61 12.51
N THR A 4 23.28 29.50 12.88
CA THR A 4 23.70 28.16 12.43
C THR A 4 22.50 27.21 12.39
N ARG A 5 21.90 27.05 11.20
CA ARG A 5 21.05 25.89 10.87
C ARG A 5 21.99 24.79 10.42
N ARG A 6 22.00 23.63 11.08
CA ARG A 6 22.69 22.44 10.58
C ARG A 6 21.83 21.80 9.51
N ILE A 7 22.26 21.97 8.27
CA ILE A 7 21.81 21.22 7.11
C ILE A 7 22.68 19.96 7.09
N ILE A 8 22.09 18.79 7.33
CA ILE A 8 22.74 17.51 7.04
C ILE A 8 22.11 17.03 5.74
N ALA A 9 22.80 17.33 4.63
CA ALA A 9 22.49 16.81 3.32
C ALA A 9 23.27 15.51 3.13
N THR A 10 22.59 14.38 3.22
CA THR A 10 23.14 13.08 2.82
C THR A 10 22.41 12.65 1.55
N ALA A 11 22.99 13.00 0.41
CA ALA A 11 22.59 12.49 -0.89
C ALA A 11 23.12 11.05 -1.04
N VAL A 12 22.22 10.07 -0.98
CA VAL A 12 22.50 8.73 -1.51
C VAL A 12 21.68 8.57 -2.79
N ALA A 13 22.36 8.80 -3.90
CA ALA A 13 21.89 8.42 -5.21
C ALA A 13 22.11 6.91 -5.39
N THR A 14 21.03 6.14 -5.32
CA THR A 14 20.96 4.81 -5.92
C THR A 14 19.85 4.81 -6.96
N ALA A 15 20.26 5.08 -8.19
CA ALA A 15 19.50 4.73 -9.36
C ALA A 15 19.51 3.20 -9.53
N ALA A 16 18.37 2.57 -9.32
CA ALA A 16 18.06 1.27 -9.91
C ALA A 16 16.66 1.36 -10.49
N LEU A 17 16.59 1.59 -11.80
CA LEU A 17 15.40 1.40 -12.62
C LEU A 17 14.85 -0.01 -12.36
N VAL A 18 13.76 -0.13 -11.63
CA VAL A 18 12.89 -1.31 -11.70
C VAL A 18 11.62 -0.86 -12.39
N ALA A 19 11.63 -0.90 -13.72
CA ALA A 19 10.39 -0.99 -14.47
C ALA A 19 9.80 -2.38 -14.19
N PRO A 20 8.58 -2.51 -13.64
CA PRO A 20 7.84 -3.74 -13.81
C PRO A 20 7.45 -3.78 -15.30
N SER A 21 8.26 -4.49 -16.09
CA SER A 21 7.79 -5.06 -17.34
C SER A 21 6.55 -5.86 -17.01
N ALA A 22 5.38 -5.28 -17.27
CA ALA A 22 4.12 -5.98 -17.35
C ALA A 22 4.25 -6.97 -18.52
N ALA A 23 4.83 -8.13 -18.24
CA ALA A 23 4.83 -9.26 -19.13
C ALA A 23 3.39 -9.78 -19.20
N THR A 24 2.61 -9.20 -20.11
CA THR A 24 1.39 -9.80 -20.64
C THR A 24 1.75 -11.11 -21.31
N THR A 25 1.80 -12.19 -20.52
CA THR A 25 1.83 -13.55 -21.04
C THR A 25 0.41 -13.92 -21.45
N PHE A 26 0.07 -13.64 -22.73
CA PHE A 26 -1.00 -14.36 -23.39
C PHE A 26 -0.53 -15.81 -23.56
N ALA A 27 -0.85 -16.66 -22.59
CA ALA A 27 -0.63 -18.09 -22.70
C ALA A 27 -1.55 -18.65 -23.79
N VAL A 28 -0.93 -19.00 -24.92
CA VAL A 28 -1.53 -19.79 -26.00
C VAL A 28 -1.92 -21.16 -25.43
N ALA A 29 -3.20 -21.47 -25.49
CA ALA A 29 -3.75 -22.74 -25.04
C ALA A 29 -3.18 -23.89 -25.90
N ALA A 30 -2.53 -24.86 -25.25
CA ALA A 30 -2.25 -26.17 -25.81
C ALA A 30 -3.41 -27.13 -25.53
N ASP A 31 -3.75 -27.88 -26.58
CA ASP A 31 -4.86 -28.80 -26.76
C ASP A 31 -4.94 -29.92 -25.71
N ALA A 32 -6.16 -30.25 -25.26
CA ALA A 32 -6.47 -31.51 -24.58
C ALA A 32 -7.80 -32.08 -25.14
N PRO A 33 -7.88 -33.40 -25.36
CA PRO A 33 -8.82 -33.95 -26.33
C PRO A 33 -10.26 -34.11 -25.81
N ALA A 34 -11.14 -34.01 -26.80
CA ALA A 34 -12.56 -34.30 -26.88
C ALA A 34 -13.20 -35.23 -25.84
N HIS A 35 -14.32 -34.76 -25.26
CA HIS A 35 -15.53 -35.56 -25.07
C HIS A 35 -16.80 -34.71 -25.27
N SER A 36 -17.62 -35.17 -26.24
CA SER A 36 -19.10 -35.19 -26.35
C SER A 36 -19.96 -34.15 -25.59
N THR A 37 -21.09 -33.61 -26.04
CA THR A 37 -21.98 -33.76 -27.21
C THR A 37 -23.07 -32.66 -27.04
N LYS A 38 -23.64 -32.16 -28.14
CA LYS A 38 -24.96 -31.48 -28.22
C LYS A 38 -25.35 -30.46 -27.13
N ALA A 39 -24.80 -29.24 -27.18
CA ALA A 39 -25.42 -28.04 -26.57
C ALA A 39 -24.90 -26.72 -27.18
N LYS A 40 -24.85 -26.61 -28.51
CA LYS A 40 -24.32 -25.40 -29.20
C LYS A 40 -25.37 -24.81 -30.14
N LYS A 41 -26.26 -23.94 -29.61
CA LYS A 41 -26.81 -22.80 -30.38
C LYS A 41 -27.46 -21.71 -29.51
N ALA A 42 -27.93 -22.02 -28.29
CA ALA A 42 -28.56 -21.01 -27.42
C ALA A 42 -27.61 -20.25 -26.45
N LYS A 43 -26.32 -20.64 -26.36
CA LYS A 43 -25.38 -20.08 -25.36
C LYS A 43 -24.54 -18.88 -25.84
N LYS A 44 -24.47 -18.64 -27.16
CA LYS A 44 -23.64 -17.54 -27.73
C LYS A 44 -24.23 -16.14 -27.48
N GLU A 45 -25.55 -15.99 -27.43
CA GLU A 45 -26.15 -14.67 -27.15
C GLU A 45 -26.09 -14.25 -25.67
N LYS A 46 -26.08 -15.21 -24.73
CA LYS A 46 -25.95 -14.88 -23.30
C LYS A 46 -24.53 -14.47 -22.92
N ALA A 47 -23.49 -15.01 -23.57
CA ALA A 47 -22.09 -14.65 -23.26
C ALA A 47 -21.78 -13.17 -23.57
N ALA A 48 -22.28 -12.65 -24.70
CA ALA A 48 -22.07 -11.26 -25.10
C ALA A 48 -22.86 -10.25 -24.24
N LYS A 49 -24.00 -10.67 -23.64
CA LYS A 49 -24.78 -9.83 -22.71
C LYS A 49 -24.27 -9.88 -21.28
N VAL A 50 -23.54 -10.92 -20.86
CA VAL A 50 -23.00 -11.07 -19.49
C VAL A 50 -21.67 -10.34 -19.29
N SER A 51 -20.86 -10.17 -20.34
CA SER A 51 -19.61 -9.39 -20.26
C SER A 51 -19.85 -7.91 -19.94
N LYS A 52 -20.83 -7.27 -20.60
CA LYS A 52 -21.18 -5.85 -20.39
C LYS A 52 -21.48 -5.47 -18.93
N PRO A 53 -22.34 -6.18 -18.16
CA PRO A 53 -22.59 -5.84 -16.75
C PRO A 53 -21.39 -6.14 -15.84
N GLN A 54 -20.59 -7.16 -16.13
CA GLN A 54 -19.39 -7.49 -15.34
C GLN A 54 -18.31 -6.41 -15.49
N THR A 55 -18.07 -5.95 -16.72
CA THR A 55 -17.16 -4.83 -17.03
C THR A 55 -17.65 -3.54 -16.37
N LYS A 56 -18.96 -3.23 -16.43
CA LYS A 56 -19.53 -2.07 -15.73
C LYS A 56 -19.31 -2.11 -14.22
N GLN A 57 -19.49 -3.28 -13.60
CA GLN A 57 -19.23 -3.43 -12.17
C GLN A 57 -17.74 -3.25 -11.85
N LEU A 58 -16.84 -3.80 -12.68
CA LEU A 58 -15.40 -3.63 -12.51
C LEU A 58 -14.99 -2.14 -12.56
N LEU A 59 -15.49 -1.39 -13.54
CA LEU A 59 -15.26 0.06 -13.65
C LEU A 59 -15.81 0.82 -12.44
N LYS A 60 -16.97 0.40 -11.91
CA LYS A 60 -17.55 0.98 -10.68
C LYS A 60 -16.66 0.70 -9.47
N ASP A 61 -16.11 -0.51 -9.36
CA ASP A 61 -15.20 -0.89 -8.28
C ASP A 61 -13.89 -0.08 -8.34
N VAL A 62 -13.33 0.12 -9.54
CA VAL A 62 -12.14 0.97 -9.78
C VAL A 62 -12.42 2.41 -9.36
N SER A 63 -13.51 3.01 -9.85
CA SER A 63 -13.92 4.37 -9.46
C SER A 63 -14.16 4.49 -7.95
N GLY A 64 -14.73 3.46 -7.33
CA GLY A 64 -14.96 3.42 -5.90
C GLY A 64 -13.67 3.36 -5.07
N LYS A 65 -12.58 2.80 -5.59
CA LYS A 65 -11.26 2.80 -4.95
C LYS A 65 -10.54 4.13 -5.15
N ASP A 66 -10.52 4.65 -6.38
CA ASP A 66 -9.94 5.96 -6.70
C ASP A 66 -10.57 7.08 -5.86
N LYS A 67 -11.90 7.11 -5.73
CA LYS A 67 -12.59 8.07 -4.86
C LYS A 67 -12.17 7.98 -3.39
N ARG A 68 -11.84 6.79 -2.88
CA ARG A 68 -11.37 6.63 -1.50
C ARG A 68 -9.95 7.13 -1.34
N LEU A 69 -9.09 6.88 -2.32
CA LEU A 69 -7.72 7.40 -2.36
C LEU A 69 -7.72 8.94 -2.43
N ALA A 70 -8.48 9.52 -3.36
CA ALA A 70 -8.59 10.97 -3.49
C ALA A 70 -9.07 11.64 -2.19
N ARG A 71 -10.04 11.04 -1.48
CA ARG A 71 -10.50 11.54 -0.18
C ARG A 71 -9.46 11.38 0.92
N LEU A 72 -8.63 10.34 0.86
CA LEU A 72 -7.59 10.09 1.85
C LEU A 72 -6.44 11.09 1.69
N ALA A 73 -6.01 11.34 0.45
CA ALA A 73 -4.96 12.29 0.14
C ALA A 73 -5.24 13.70 0.71
N THR A 74 -6.51 14.13 0.68
CA THR A 74 -6.92 15.44 1.20
C THR A 74 -7.47 15.39 2.63
N SER A 75 -7.30 14.27 3.33
CA SER A 75 -7.84 14.12 4.68
C SER A 75 -6.95 14.80 5.71
N GLY A 76 -7.54 15.32 6.79
CA GLY A 76 -6.76 15.83 7.93
C GLY A 76 -5.90 14.78 8.62
N SER A 77 -6.07 13.48 8.30
CA SER A 77 -5.13 12.47 8.77
C SER A 77 -3.81 12.45 8.01
N VAL A 78 -3.80 12.87 6.74
CA VAL A 78 -2.59 12.98 5.90
C VAL A 78 -2.00 14.39 6.02
N VAL A 79 -2.85 15.43 5.92
CA VAL A 79 -2.45 16.86 5.95
C VAL A 79 -1.89 17.33 7.31
N ASN A 80 -2.06 16.53 8.36
CA ASN A 80 -1.52 16.85 9.69
C ASN A 80 -0.24 16.06 10.03
N LEU A 81 0.30 15.29 9.08
CA LEU A 81 1.62 14.66 9.23
C LEU A 81 2.71 15.73 9.06
N ALA A 82 3.95 15.38 9.39
CA ALA A 82 5.10 16.22 9.05
C ALA A 82 5.18 16.44 7.52
N ASP A 83 5.52 17.66 7.08
CA ASP A 83 5.46 18.07 5.66
C ASP A 83 6.15 17.08 4.69
N ASP A 84 7.34 16.57 5.05
CA ASP A 84 8.10 15.63 4.22
C ASP A 84 7.38 14.27 4.13
N VAL A 85 6.81 13.80 5.25
CA VAL A 85 6.06 12.54 5.33
C VAL A 85 4.70 12.66 4.63
N GLU A 86 4.02 13.80 4.76
CA GLU A 86 2.81 14.10 4.01
C GLU A 86 3.07 14.00 2.51
N ALA A 87 4.12 14.66 2.02
CA ALA A 87 4.45 14.70 0.60
C ALA A 87 4.68 13.28 0.04
N GLU A 88 5.39 12.42 0.77
CA GLU A 88 5.67 11.05 0.36
C GLU A 88 4.40 10.17 0.39
N VAL A 89 3.57 10.30 1.42
CA VAL A 89 2.29 9.58 1.50
C VAL A 89 1.37 10.00 0.33
N VAL A 90 1.30 11.29 0.00
CA VAL A 90 0.52 11.80 -1.13
C VAL A 90 1.06 11.25 -2.45
N ALA A 91 2.39 11.23 -2.64
CA ALA A 91 3.01 10.66 -3.83
C ALA A 91 2.66 9.17 -4.00
N ASN A 92 2.72 8.38 -2.93
CA ASN A 92 2.33 6.96 -2.94
C ASN A 92 0.84 6.76 -3.23
N ILE A 93 -0.02 7.64 -2.72
CA ILE A 93 -1.45 7.63 -3.05
C ILE A 93 -1.67 7.95 -4.53
N ASP A 94 -0.97 8.93 -5.09
CA ASP A 94 -1.11 9.33 -6.49
C ASP A 94 -0.56 8.27 -7.47
N GLU A 95 0.50 7.55 -7.11
CA GLU A 95 0.96 6.38 -7.86
C GLU A 95 -0.13 5.29 -7.89
N ALA A 96 -0.74 5.00 -6.74
CA ALA A 96 -1.84 4.05 -6.64
C ALA A 96 -3.07 4.48 -7.47
N ARG A 97 -3.37 5.79 -7.52
CA ARG A 97 -4.44 6.33 -8.37
C ARG A 97 -4.12 6.22 -9.86
N THR A 98 -2.85 6.43 -10.23
CA THR A 98 -2.37 6.24 -11.61
C THR A 98 -2.54 4.77 -12.03
N ALA A 99 -2.13 3.82 -11.19
CA ALA A 99 -2.33 2.39 -11.46
C ALA A 99 -3.82 2.03 -11.63
N LEU A 100 -4.73 2.63 -10.87
CA LEU A 100 -6.17 2.45 -11.06
C LEU A 100 -6.69 3.06 -12.37
N ALA A 101 -6.14 4.20 -12.80
CA ALA A 101 -6.47 4.81 -14.08
C ALA A 101 -6.00 3.94 -15.26
N ASP A 102 -4.86 3.28 -15.14
CA ASP A 102 -4.36 2.33 -16.13
C ASP A 102 -5.27 1.09 -16.20
N VAL A 103 -5.67 0.53 -15.06
CA VAL A 103 -6.65 -0.57 -15.00
C VAL A 103 -7.97 -0.14 -15.64
N ARG A 104 -8.44 1.07 -15.36
CA ARG A 104 -9.66 1.61 -15.99
C ARG A 104 -9.53 1.65 -17.50
N THR A 105 -8.45 2.23 -18.01
CA THR A 105 -8.17 2.37 -19.44
C THR A 105 -8.09 1.01 -20.12
N ALA A 106 -7.40 0.05 -19.50
CA ALA A 106 -7.30 -1.32 -20.00
C ALA A 106 -8.68 -2.01 -20.07
N VAL A 107 -9.53 -1.81 -19.05
CA VAL A 107 -10.89 -2.39 -19.02
C VAL A 107 -11.82 -1.73 -20.03
N GLU A 108 -11.69 -0.42 -20.27
CA GLU A 108 -12.46 0.31 -21.27
C GLU A 108 -12.05 -0.05 -22.70
N ALA A 109 -10.76 -0.30 -22.94
CA ALA A 109 -10.23 -0.74 -24.24
C ALA A 109 -10.48 -2.23 -24.54
N ALA A 110 -10.68 -3.05 -23.50
CA ALA A 110 -10.80 -4.49 -23.67
C ALA A 110 -12.12 -4.88 -24.36
N ASP A 111 -12.02 -5.86 -25.26
CA ASP A 111 -13.14 -6.42 -25.99
C ASP A 111 -13.79 -7.60 -25.23
N SER A 112 -14.55 -8.45 -25.93
CA SER A 112 -15.18 -9.63 -25.34
C SER A 112 -14.22 -10.69 -24.77
N THR A 113 -12.91 -10.54 -24.96
CA THR A 113 -11.89 -11.47 -24.46
C THR A 113 -11.40 -11.15 -23.05
N LEU A 114 -11.80 -10.02 -22.46
CA LEU A 114 -11.42 -9.66 -21.10
C LEU A 114 -11.82 -10.74 -20.09
N ASP A 115 -10.85 -11.31 -19.40
CA ASP A 115 -11.11 -12.12 -18.21
C ASP A 115 -11.48 -11.21 -17.03
N THR A 116 -12.77 -10.86 -16.98
CA THR A 116 -13.33 -10.03 -15.90
C THR A 116 -13.18 -10.67 -14.51
N ARG A 117 -13.01 -12.01 -14.44
CA ARG A 117 -12.82 -12.71 -13.16
C ARG A 117 -11.40 -12.52 -12.65
N ALA A 118 -10.40 -12.64 -13.52
CA ALA A 118 -9.00 -12.34 -13.20
C ALA A 118 -8.85 -10.87 -12.81
N ALA A 119 -9.33 -9.93 -13.64
CA ALA A 119 -9.25 -8.50 -13.34
C ALA A 119 -9.92 -8.12 -12.02
N ARG A 120 -11.07 -8.74 -11.68
CA ARG A 120 -11.71 -8.55 -10.36
C ARG A 120 -10.91 -9.17 -9.22
N LYS A 121 -10.19 -10.27 -9.45
CA LYS A 121 -9.28 -10.84 -8.44
C LYS A 121 -8.15 -9.86 -8.15
N ASP A 122 -7.52 -9.32 -9.18
CA ASP A 122 -6.42 -8.36 -9.02
C ASP A 122 -6.89 -7.08 -8.32
N LEU A 123 -8.06 -6.58 -8.71
CA LEU A 123 -8.66 -5.42 -8.04
C LEU A 123 -9.02 -5.67 -6.56
N ARG A 124 -9.29 -6.92 -6.17
CA ARG A 124 -9.49 -7.27 -4.74
C ARG A 124 -8.19 -7.26 -3.96
N SER A 125 -7.07 -7.59 -4.59
CA SER A 125 -5.72 -7.48 -3.99
C SER A 125 -5.29 -6.02 -3.85
N PHE A 126 -5.88 -5.11 -4.61
CA PHE A 126 -5.68 -3.66 -4.47
C PHE A 126 -6.45 -3.13 -3.24
N ARG A 127 -5.78 -3.00 -2.10
CA ARG A 127 -6.33 -2.65 -0.79
C ARG A 127 -6.03 -1.20 -0.43
N VAL A 128 -6.98 -0.32 -0.70
CA VAL A 128 -6.91 1.11 -0.33
C VAL A 128 -6.82 1.29 1.19
N GLU A 129 -7.31 0.32 1.95
CA GLU A 129 -7.22 0.30 3.41
C GLU A 129 -5.76 0.28 3.91
N ASN A 130 -4.80 -0.20 3.11
CA ASN A 130 -3.38 -0.22 3.48
C ASN A 130 -2.89 1.21 3.78
N PHE A 131 -3.25 2.21 2.98
CA PHE A 131 -2.82 3.60 3.21
C PHE A 131 -3.34 4.19 4.53
N ARG A 132 -4.51 3.76 5.00
CA ARG A 132 -4.98 4.18 6.34
C ARG A 132 -4.14 3.55 7.44
N LEU A 133 -3.66 2.32 7.24
CA LEU A 133 -2.77 1.66 8.19
C LEU A 133 -1.41 2.34 8.20
N VAL A 134 -0.89 2.74 7.03
CA VAL A 134 0.34 3.53 6.89
C VAL A 134 0.24 4.84 7.68
N VAL A 135 -0.79 5.64 7.42
CA VAL A 135 -1.01 6.91 8.13
C VAL A 135 -1.10 6.72 9.64
N ASN A 136 -1.76 5.65 10.10
CA ASN A 136 -1.83 5.37 11.54
C ASN A 136 -0.47 4.99 12.14
N ILE A 137 0.34 4.22 11.42
CA ILE A 137 1.70 3.84 11.85
C ILE A 137 2.58 5.09 11.94
N LEU A 138 2.55 5.95 10.92
CA LEU A 138 3.32 7.19 10.89
C LEU A 138 2.93 8.14 12.03
N LYS A 139 1.64 8.29 12.31
CA LYS A 139 1.18 9.08 13.47
C LYS A 139 1.66 8.54 14.81
N GLN A 140 1.74 7.21 14.93
CA GLN A 140 2.28 6.59 16.15
C GLN A 140 3.79 6.84 16.24
N ALA A 141 4.53 6.74 15.14
CA ALA A 141 5.95 7.06 15.11
C ALA A 141 6.22 8.53 15.51
N GLU A 142 5.50 9.49 14.89
CA GLU A 142 5.58 10.91 15.24
C GLU A 142 5.27 11.18 16.72
N GLY A 143 4.27 10.48 17.28
CA GLY A 143 3.89 10.59 18.68
C GLY A 143 4.96 10.07 19.66
N LEU A 144 5.80 9.13 19.23
CA LEU A 144 6.87 8.54 20.04
C LEU A 144 8.23 9.22 19.84
N ALA A 145 8.37 10.05 18.80
CA ALA A 145 9.65 10.62 18.40
C ALA A 145 10.31 11.45 19.51
N ALA A 146 9.53 12.15 20.33
CA ALA A 146 10.05 12.94 21.44
C ALA A 146 10.62 12.06 22.57
N ASP A 147 9.91 10.99 22.91
CA ASP A 147 10.32 10.06 23.98
C ASP A 147 11.52 9.21 23.53
N ALA A 148 11.53 8.79 22.26
CA ALA A 148 12.63 8.06 21.65
C ALA A 148 13.92 8.88 21.49
N ALA A 149 13.87 10.22 21.52
CA ALA A 149 15.02 11.06 21.22
C ALA A 149 16.22 10.84 22.16
N ALA A 150 15.99 10.34 23.38
CA ALA A 150 17.03 10.01 24.34
C ALA A 150 17.57 8.56 24.21
N ASP A 151 16.88 7.72 23.44
CA ASP A 151 17.18 6.31 23.26
C ASP A 151 17.50 6.00 21.77
N PRO A 152 18.77 5.74 21.44
CA PRO A 152 19.19 5.40 20.08
C PRO A 152 18.53 4.15 19.51
N GLU A 153 18.21 3.15 20.33
CA GLU A 153 17.60 1.89 19.88
C GLU A 153 16.11 2.10 19.57
N ALA A 154 15.40 2.82 20.44
CA ALA A 154 14.04 3.26 20.18
C ALA A 154 13.97 4.12 18.90
N THR A 155 14.90 5.06 18.72
CA THR A 155 14.99 5.91 17.52
C THR A 155 15.22 5.07 16.26
N ALA A 156 16.12 4.09 16.29
CA ALA A 156 16.37 3.20 15.15
C ALA A 156 15.13 2.39 14.77
N HIS A 157 14.35 1.94 15.76
CA HIS A 157 13.07 1.27 15.52
C HIS A 157 12.00 2.19 14.95
N LEU A 158 11.94 3.47 15.35
CA LEU A 158 11.02 4.43 14.74
C LEU A 158 11.36 4.70 13.27
N VAL A 159 12.64 4.92 12.95
CA VAL A 159 13.08 5.11 11.55
C VAL A 159 12.73 3.88 10.70
N ALA A 160 13.01 2.67 11.21
CA ALA A 160 12.65 1.44 10.50
C ALA A 160 11.13 1.27 10.32
N ALA A 161 10.32 1.74 11.29
CA ALA A 161 8.87 1.72 11.19
C ALA A 161 8.36 2.68 10.11
N GLU A 162 8.93 3.89 10.04
CA GLU A 162 8.61 4.92 9.04
C GLU A 162 8.97 4.42 7.63
N ASP A 163 10.21 3.96 7.43
CA ASP A 163 10.68 3.40 6.16
C ASP A 163 9.79 2.24 5.69
N ALA A 164 9.50 1.30 6.59
CA ALA A 164 8.64 0.16 6.28
C ALA A 164 7.19 0.58 6.00
N ALA A 165 6.69 1.64 6.66
CA ALA A 165 5.36 2.17 6.42
C ALA A 165 5.25 2.86 5.05
N LEU A 166 6.27 3.64 4.68
CA LEU A 166 6.31 4.35 3.40
C LEU A 166 6.51 3.39 2.21
N ALA A 167 7.13 2.24 2.42
CA ALA A 167 7.21 1.18 1.41
C ALA A 167 5.87 0.42 1.17
N ILE A 168 4.84 0.62 2.01
CA ILE A 168 3.55 -0.07 1.86
C ILE A 168 2.71 0.59 0.76
N THR A 169 2.37 -0.22 -0.24
CA THR A 169 1.51 0.17 -1.37
C THR A 169 0.11 -0.44 -1.24
N ALA A 170 -0.76 -0.12 -2.20
CA ALA A 170 -2.10 -0.69 -2.29
C ALA A 170 -2.09 -2.23 -2.42
N THR A 171 -1.03 -2.84 -2.94
CA THR A 171 -0.94 -4.30 -3.15
C THR A 171 -0.12 -5.02 -2.09
N SER A 172 0.44 -4.29 -1.12
CA SER A 172 1.18 -4.88 -0.02
C SER A 172 0.32 -5.85 0.79
N THR A 173 1.00 -6.89 1.27
CA THR A 173 0.42 -7.99 2.01
C THR A 173 0.17 -7.63 3.48
N LYS A 174 -0.54 -8.51 4.19
CA LYS A 174 -0.69 -8.38 5.64
C LYS A 174 0.66 -8.53 6.37
N ALA A 175 1.62 -9.27 5.80
CA ALA A 175 2.93 -9.46 6.40
C ALA A 175 3.72 -8.16 6.41
N ASP A 176 3.68 -7.39 5.32
CA ASP A 176 4.38 -6.11 5.20
C ASP A 176 3.88 -5.10 6.24
N VAL A 177 2.55 -4.98 6.39
CA VAL A 177 1.94 -4.16 7.44
C VAL A 177 2.33 -4.63 8.84
N LYS A 178 2.44 -5.96 9.05
CA LYS A 178 2.84 -6.52 10.34
C LYS A 178 4.31 -6.20 10.64
N ALA A 179 5.19 -6.23 9.64
CA ALA A 179 6.59 -5.88 9.79
C ALA A 179 6.77 -4.42 10.22
N ALA A 180 6.11 -3.47 9.56
CA ALA A 180 6.13 -2.07 9.96
C ALA A 180 5.65 -1.86 11.40
N ARG A 181 4.59 -2.57 11.81
CA ARG A 181 4.09 -2.53 13.21
C ARG A 181 5.03 -3.17 14.21
N ALA A 182 5.79 -4.19 13.82
CA ALA A 182 6.74 -4.84 14.71
C ALA A 182 7.85 -3.86 15.11
N HIS A 183 8.28 -2.99 14.20
CA HIS A 183 9.22 -1.92 14.52
C HIS A 183 8.63 -0.90 15.52
N LEU A 184 7.37 -0.48 15.35
CA LEU A 184 6.71 0.36 16.37
C LEU A 184 6.61 -0.32 17.73
N GLN A 185 6.32 -1.62 17.76
CA GLN A 185 6.24 -2.37 19.01
C GLN A 185 7.61 -2.50 19.69
N ALA A 186 8.67 -2.68 18.91
CA ALA A 186 10.03 -2.70 19.43
C ALA A 186 10.42 -1.32 19.99
N ALA A 187 10.13 -0.23 19.27
CA ALA A 187 10.35 1.13 19.79
C ALA A 187 9.62 1.38 21.12
N HIS A 188 8.38 0.90 21.24
CA HIS A 188 7.64 0.97 22.50
C HIS A 188 8.31 0.16 23.62
N ALA A 189 8.80 -1.04 23.32
CA ALA A 189 9.43 -1.91 24.30
C ALA A 189 10.72 -1.30 24.88
N GLU A 190 11.52 -0.61 24.06
CA GLU A 190 12.71 0.10 24.53
C GLU A 190 12.35 1.29 25.45
N LEU A 191 11.20 1.93 25.22
CA LEU A 191 10.72 3.06 26.02
C LEU A 191 9.96 2.65 27.28
N GLU A 192 9.64 1.37 27.45
CA GLU A 192 9.04 0.88 28.69
C GLU A 192 10.12 0.84 29.79
N PRO A 193 9.88 1.45 30.96
CA PRO A 193 10.84 1.39 32.06
C PRO A 193 10.99 -0.07 32.48
N THR A 194 12.20 -0.60 32.37
CA THR A 194 12.52 -1.94 32.86
C THR A 194 12.40 -1.94 34.38
N GLU A 195 11.65 -2.90 34.93
CA GLU A 195 11.34 -3.01 36.38
C GLU A 195 12.57 -3.21 37.30
N ASP A 196 13.79 -3.15 36.77
CA ASP A 196 15.06 -3.35 37.48
C ASP A 196 15.67 -2.06 38.08
N GLU A 197 15.05 -0.90 37.88
CA GLU A 197 15.46 0.37 38.53
C GLU A 197 14.66 0.64 39.81
N VAL A 198 14.35 -0.40 40.59
CA VAL A 198 13.93 -0.23 41.99
C VAL A 198 15.19 -0.31 42.85
N GLU A 199 15.78 0.85 43.14
CA GLU A 199 16.85 0.95 44.15
C GLU A 199 16.41 0.23 45.43
N PRO A 200 17.22 -0.71 45.97
CA PRO A 200 16.88 -1.35 47.23
C PRO A 200 16.86 -0.29 48.32
N VAL A 201 15.66 0.00 48.83
CA VAL A 201 15.46 0.84 50.02
C VAL A 201 16.34 0.26 51.13
N PRO A 202 17.33 1.01 51.67
CA PRO A 202 18.13 0.49 52.77
C PRO A 202 17.20 0.28 53.96
N ALA A 203 17.11 -0.97 54.41
CA ALA A 203 16.41 -1.33 55.63
C ALA A 203 17.05 -0.57 56.81
N VAL A 204 16.24 0.22 57.51
CA VAL A 204 16.58 0.96 58.74
C VAL A 204 16.78 -0.02 59.89
#